data_AF-A0A7W0CB00-F1
#
_entry.id   AF-A0A7W0CB00-F1
#
_cell.length_a   1.000
_cell.length_b   1.000
_cell.length_c   1.000
_cell.angle_alpha   90.00
_cell.angle_beta   90.00
_cell.angle_gamma   90.00
#
_symmetry.space_group_name_H-M   'P 1'
#
loop_
_entity.id
_entity.type
_entity.pdbx_description
1 polymer ?
#
loop_
_entity_poly.entity_id
_entity_poly.type
_entity_poly.pdbx_seq_one_letter_code
_entity_poly.pdbx_strand_id
1 'polypeptide(L)'
;MTSIAEPSVEMAIIVAQSRLSLIRLVFGYGIQFETPAGTRVSDFLQQALCTDAGYIQNRIQTLFMDGRAVDSPESEEIQNTCTLAVSAAMPGVFGAAFRKQGTYSGLRRHCSEIRQNKNRVKQGRIVAVTVKCFNQVAADLGNQLLETGVVMEIKDFLDFWTRQGSILEKDNPEVQINHTKIHAGDVAATLSQKTGTMRIQIHAADAQGR
;
A
#
# COMPACT_ATOMS: atom_id res chain seq x y z
N MET A 1 -5.05 17.86 -16.54
CA MET A 1 -5.55 16.64 -15.92
C MET A 1 -4.44 15.62 -16.01
N THR A 2 -3.82 15.28 -14.90
CA THR A 2 -3.05 14.03 -14.81
C THR A 2 -3.68 13.29 -13.65
N SER A 3 -4.80 12.64 -13.98
CA SER A 3 -5.40 11.56 -13.20
C SER A 3 -4.41 10.40 -13.18
N ILE A 4 -4.51 9.50 -12.19
CA ILE A 4 -3.84 8.22 -12.21
C ILE A 4 -4.31 7.62 -13.53
N ALA A 5 -3.36 7.29 -14.41
CA ALA A 5 -3.70 6.57 -15.62
C ALA A 5 -4.54 5.36 -15.19
N GLU A 6 -5.68 5.15 -15.84
CA GLU A 6 -6.54 4.01 -15.51
C GLU A 6 -5.66 2.76 -15.40
N PRO A 7 -5.83 1.97 -14.33
CA PRO A 7 -4.96 0.84 -14.07
C PRO A 7 -4.97 -0.07 -15.29
N SER A 8 -3.79 -0.39 -15.80
CA SER A 8 -3.64 -1.20 -17.02
C SER A 8 -4.01 -2.67 -16.79
N VAL A 9 -4.21 -3.04 -15.53
CA VAL A 9 -4.52 -4.39 -15.04
C VAL A 9 -5.50 -4.33 -13.89
N GLU A 10 -6.54 -5.15 -13.96
CA GLU A 10 -7.40 -5.46 -12.83
C GLU A 10 -7.12 -6.88 -12.36
N MET A 11 -6.86 -7.05 -11.07
CA MET A 11 -6.62 -8.33 -10.46
C MET A 11 -7.57 -8.56 -9.30
N ALA A 12 -8.20 -9.73 -9.29
CA ALA A 12 -8.99 -10.22 -8.16
C ALA A 12 -8.35 -11.52 -7.63
N ILE A 13 -8.21 -11.62 -6.31
CA ILE A 13 -7.64 -12.79 -5.65
C ILE A 13 -8.58 -13.24 -4.54
N ILE A 14 -8.91 -14.54 -4.51
CA ILE A 14 -9.60 -15.17 -3.39
C ILE A 14 -8.60 -16.07 -2.67
N VAL A 15 -8.34 -15.78 -1.40
CA VAL A 15 -7.35 -16.49 -0.58
C VAL A 15 -7.94 -17.09 0.67
N ALA A 16 -7.32 -18.12 1.24
CA ALA A 16 -7.72 -18.60 2.55
C ALA A 16 -7.58 -17.51 3.63
N GLN A 17 -8.51 -17.45 4.60
CA GLN A 17 -8.50 -16.52 5.73
C GLN A 17 -7.15 -16.51 6.48
N SER A 18 -6.51 -17.68 6.61
CA SER A 18 -5.20 -17.86 7.25
C SER A 18 -4.06 -17.09 6.55
N ARG A 19 -4.25 -16.68 5.30
CA ARG A 19 -3.26 -15.96 4.47
C ARG A 19 -3.43 -14.44 4.49
N LEU A 20 -4.51 -13.91 5.06
CA LEU A 20 -4.72 -12.46 5.12
C LEU A 20 -3.56 -11.73 5.80
N SER A 21 -3.00 -12.29 6.88
CA SER A 21 -1.85 -11.72 7.56
C SER A 21 -0.62 -11.57 6.66
N LEU A 22 -0.42 -12.48 5.72
CA LEU A 22 0.67 -12.43 4.74
C LEU A 22 0.42 -11.38 3.67
N ILE A 23 -0.83 -11.31 3.20
CA ILE A 23 -1.26 -10.36 2.18
C ILE A 23 -1.14 -8.91 2.67
N ARG A 24 -1.38 -8.66 3.96
CA ARG A 24 -1.18 -7.33 4.55
C ARG A 24 0.25 -6.79 4.40
N LEU A 25 1.24 -7.62 4.09
CA LEU A 25 2.59 -7.13 3.77
C LEU A 25 2.62 -6.28 2.49
N VAL A 26 1.64 -6.42 1.59
CA VAL A 26 1.50 -5.61 0.38
C VAL A 26 1.38 -4.11 0.69
N PHE A 27 0.80 -3.75 1.84
CA PHE A 27 0.67 -2.35 2.26
C PHE A 27 2.02 -1.65 2.47
N GLY A 28 3.08 -2.40 2.76
CA GLY A 28 4.42 -1.85 2.88
C GLY A 28 5.09 -1.54 1.53
N TYR A 29 4.53 -2.05 0.43
CA TYR A 29 4.98 -1.76 -0.94
C TYR A 29 4.45 -0.41 -1.41
N GLY A 30 3.21 -0.10 -1.04
CA GLY A 30 2.59 1.21 -1.23
C GLY A 30 1.35 1.17 -2.11
N ILE A 31 0.38 1.98 -1.75
CA ILE A 31 -0.89 2.16 -2.47
C ILE A 31 -0.93 3.57 -3.03
N GLN A 32 -1.35 3.71 -4.27
CA GLN A 32 -1.47 4.98 -4.96
C GLN A 32 -2.87 5.56 -4.80
N PHE A 33 -2.88 6.84 -4.44
CA PHE A 33 -4.04 7.69 -4.34
C PHE A 33 -3.81 8.98 -5.09
N GLU A 34 -4.86 9.76 -5.25
CA GLU A 34 -4.80 11.11 -5.79
C GLU A 34 -5.43 12.12 -4.87
N THR A 35 -4.85 13.32 -4.90
CA THR A 35 -5.37 14.46 -4.19
C THR A 35 -5.00 15.75 -4.91
N PRO A 36 -5.79 16.83 -4.77
CA PRO A 36 -5.34 18.15 -5.15
C PRO A 36 -4.09 18.57 -4.37
N ALA A 37 -3.18 19.29 -5.03
CA ALA A 37 -2.05 19.94 -4.39
C ALA A 37 -2.55 21.03 -3.42
N GLY A 38 -1.98 21.06 -2.22
CA GLY A 38 -2.42 21.89 -1.10
C GLY A 38 -3.35 21.17 -0.12
N THR A 39 -3.75 19.92 -0.39
CA THR A 39 -4.50 19.13 0.60
C THR A 39 -3.64 18.86 1.83
N ARG A 40 -4.20 19.08 3.03
CA ARG A 40 -3.52 18.77 4.29
C ARG A 40 -3.30 17.27 4.43
N VAL A 41 -2.18 16.88 5.00
CA VAL A 41 -1.83 15.46 5.15
C VAL A 41 -2.87 14.72 6.01
N SER A 42 -3.34 15.35 7.08
CA SER A 42 -4.43 14.83 7.93
C SER A 42 -5.72 14.55 7.17
N ASP A 43 -6.20 15.50 6.38
CA ASP A 43 -7.44 15.36 5.58
C ASP A 43 -7.28 14.27 4.52
N PHE A 44 -6.13 14.27 3.84
CA PHE A 44 -5.82 13.24 2.85
C PHE A 44 -5.82 11.84 3.46
N LEU A 45 -5.15 11.63 4.61
CA LEU A 45 -5.08 10.32 5.25
C LEU A 45 -6.45 9.83 5.72
N GLN A 46 -7.31 10.71 6.24
CA GLN A 46 -8.67 10.34 6.60
C GLN A 46 -9.45 9.81 5.40
N GLN A 47 -9.37 10.50 4.27
CA GLN A 47 -10.06 10.10 3.03
C GLN A 47 -9.46 8.83 2.43
N ALA A 48 -8.13 8.80 2.24
CA ALA A 48 -7.43 7.70 1.58
C ALA A 48 -7.51 6.39 2.38
N LEU A 49 -7.50 6.47 3.71
CA LEU A 49 -7.52 5.31 4.59
C LEU A 49 -8.93 4.98 5.11
N CYS A 50 -9.94 5.77 4.72
CA CYS A 50 -11.31 5.67 5.26
C CYS A 50 -11.34 5.69 6.80
N THR A 51 -10.62 6.65 7.40
CA THR A 51 -10.48 6.80 8.86
C THR A 51 -10.96 8.17 9.33
N ASP A 52 -11.18 8.31 10.63
CA ASP A 52 -11.49 9.59 11.26
C ASP A 52 -10.24 10.29 11.83
N ALA A 53 -10.40 11.56 12.21
CA ALA A 53 -9.33 12.36 12.82
C ALA A 53 -8.78 11.72 14.11
N GLY A 54 -9.64 11.04 14.89
CA GLY A 54 -9.25 10.35 16.11
C GLY A 54 -8.30 9.17 15.83
N TYR A 55 -8.48 8.45 14.74
CA TYR A 55 -7.56 7.40 14.31
C TYR A 55 -6.19 7.98 13.95
N ILE A 56 -6.15 9.07 13.16
CA ILE A 56 -4.90 9.73 12.80
C ILE A 56 -4.15 10.19 14.06
N GLN A 57 -4.84 10.85 14.99
CA GLN A 57 -4.22 11.39 16.19
C GLN A 57 -3.76 10.32 17.19
N ASN A 58 -4.57 9.28 17.40
CA ASN A 58 -4.35 8.33 18.49
C ASN A 58 -3.64 7.04 18.05
N ARG A 59 -3.74 6.68 16.77
CA ARG A 59 -3.20 5.41 16.24
C ARG A 59 -1.95 5.62 15.42
N ILE A 60 -1.84 6.68 14.61
CA ILE A 60 -0.63 6.96 13.84
C ILE A 60 0.38 7.68 14.73
N GLN A 61 1.46 7.00 15.09
CA GLN A 61 2.53 7.57 15.92
C GLN A 61 3.74 8.03 15.12
N THR A 62 3.92 7.47 13.92
CA THR A 62 5.02 7.86 13.05
C THR A 62 4.48 8.07 11.64
N LEU A 63 4.73 9.27 11.13
CA LEU A 63 4.44 9.68 9.77
C LEU A 63 5.72 10.21 9.14
N PHE A 64 6.08 9.67 7.98
CA PHE A 64 7.12 10.24 7.13
C PHE A 64 6.52 10.68 5.80
N MET A 65 6.98 11.82 5.29
CA MET A 65 6.75 12.28 3.92
C MET A 65 8.10 12.32 3.20
N ASP A 66 8.26 11.52 2.15
CA ASP A 66 9.51 11.36 1.39
C ASP A 66 10.73 11.12 2.29
N GLY A 67 10.53 10.32 3.36
CA GLY A 67 11.55 9.98 4.34
C GLY A 67 11.81 11.04 5.41
N ARG A 68 11.20 12.24 5.32
CA ARG A 68 11.24 13.26 6.37
C ARG A 68 10.13 13.03 7.38
N ALA A 69 10.44 13.08 8.68
CA ALA A 69 9.43 13.01 9.73
C ALA A 69 8.46 14.20 9.65
N VAL A 70 7.18 13.92 9.83
CA VAL A 70 6.11 14.93 9.90
C VAL A 70 5.47 14.86 11.27
N ASP A 71 5.79 15.84 12.12
CA ASP A 71 5.33 15.87 13.52
C ASP A 71 3.89 16.40 13.66
N SER A 72 3.42 17.16 12.67
CA SER A 72 2.10 17.80 12.71
C SER A 72 1.40 17.65 11.34
N PRO A 73 0.67 16.53 11.12
CA PRO A 73 -0.05 16.27 9.87
C PRO A 73 -1.13 17.31 9.54
N GLU A 74 -1.59 18.08 10.53
CA GLU A 74 -2.59 19.15 10.37
C GLU A 74 -2.02 20.43 9.75
N SER A 75 -0.71 20.67 9.91
CA SER A 75 -0.02 21.85 9.38
C SER A 75 0.82 21.57 8.14
N GLU A 76 0.91 20.30 7.72
CA GLU A 76 1.66 19.88 6.54
C GLU A 76 0.71 19.68 5.35
N GLU A 77 1.12 20.15 4.17
CA GLU A 77 0.33 20.06 2.93
C GLU A 77 1.05 19.23 1.87
N ILE A 78 0.28 18.44 1.13
CA ILE A 78 0.76 17.68 -0.02
C ILE A 78 0.84 18.62 -1.22
N GLN A 79 2.05 19.07 -1.53
CA GLN A 79 2.28 20.02 -2.63
C GLN A 79 2.59 19.33 -3.96
N ASN A 80 3.16 18.12 -3.89
CA ASN A 80 3.74 17.40 -5.02
C ASN A 80 3.42 15.91 -4.91
N THR A 81 3.71 15.16 -5.97
CA THR A 81 3.79 13.70 -5.86
C THR A 81 4.79 13.30 -4.80
N CYS A 82 4.34 12.53 -3.81
CA CYS A 82 5.13 12.14 -2.66
C CYS A 82 4.78 10.74 -2.17
N THR A 83 5.61 10.20 -1.28
CA THR A 83 5.35 8.97 -0.55
C THR A 83 5.13 9.28 0.94
N LEU A 84 3.99 8.83 1.47
CA LEU A 84 3.69 8.83 2.90
C LEU A 84 3.92 7.44 3.47
N ALA A 85 4.69 7.34 4.55
CA ALA A 85 4.83 6.13 5.33
C ALA A 85 4.18 6.32 6.71
N VAL A 86 3.16 5.52 7.01
CA VAL A 86 2.39 5.59 8.26
C VAL A 86 2.56 4.33 9.09
N SER A 87 2.76 4.52 10.39
CA SER A 87 2.98 3.44 11.34
C SER A 87 2.32 3.79 12.67
N ALA A 88 1.72 2.78 13.29
CA ALA A 88 1.22 2.87 14.65
C ALA A 88 2.34 2.72 15.67
N ALA A 89 1.96 2.79 16.95
CA ALA A 89 2.84 2.49 18.07
C ALA A 89 3.63 1.20 17.84
N MET A 90 4.94 1.29 17.96
CA MET A 90 5.84 0.13 17.88
C MET A 90 6.06 -0.42 19.29
N PRO A 91 5.47 -1.56 19.71
CA PRO A 91 5.88 -2.19 20.95
C PRO A 91 7.31 -2.74 20.83
N GLY A 92 8.17 -2.34 21.80
CA GLY A 92 9.31 -3.05 22.41
C GLY A 92 10.47 -3.60 21.57
N VAL A 93 10.27 -3.92 20.29
CA VAL A 93 11.24 -4.61 19.41
C VAL A 93 11.23 -4.02 18.00
N PHE A 94 10.13 -3.44 17.54
CA PHE A 94 10.04 -2.82 16.20
C PHE A 94 10.85 -1.51 16.08
N GLY A 95 10.94 -0.73 17.17
CA GLY A 95 11.87 0.41 17.26
C GLY A 95 13.34 -0.03 17.24
N ALA A 96 13.64 -1.19 17.82
CA ALA A 96 14.97 -1.82 17.74
C ALA A 96 15.24 -2.42 16.34
N ALA A 97 14.24 -2.95 15.65
CA ALA A 97 14.38 -3.41 14.26
C ALA A 97 14.73 -2.26 13.32
N PHE A 98 14.31 -1.02 13.57
CA PHE A 98 14.82 0.16 12.86
C PHE A 98 16.30 0.50 13.18
N ARG A 99 16.91 -0.06 14.23
CA ARG A 99 18.36 -0.03 14.52
C ARG A 99 19.00 -1.43 14.43
N LYS A 100 19.58 -1.73 13.25
CA LYS A 100 20.42 -2.91 12.93
C LYS A 100 19.74 -4.29 13.03
N GLN A 101 19.45 -4.86 11.85
CA GLN A 101 19.31 -6.30 11.55
C GLN A 101 18.06 -7.03 12.10
N GLY A 102 17.07 -7.25 11.23
CA GLY A 102 15.90 -8.11 11.49
C GLY A 102 15.09 -8.40 10.22
N THR A 103 14.14 -9.35 10.31
CA THR A 103 13.29 -9.95 9.25
C THR A 103 12.58 -8.97 8.31
N TYR A 104 12.48 -7.69 8.69
CA TYR A 104 11.87 -6.60 7.90
C TYR A 104 12.90 -5.78 7.08
N SER A 105 14.12 -6.29 6.89
CA SER A 105 15.19 -5.60 6.14
C SER A 105 14.81 -5.26 4.69
N GLY A 106 13.97 -6.07 4.04
CA GLY A 106 13.45 -5.82 2.69
C GLY A 106 12.46 -4.64 2.60
N LEU A 107 11.66 -4.40 3.66
CA LEU A 107 10.76 -3.25 3.74
C LEU A 107 11.52 -1.93 3.92
N ARG A 108 12.73 -1.98 4.50
CA ARG A 108 13.57 -0.80 4.72
C ARG A 108 14.03 -0.15 3.41
N ARG A 109 14.32 -0.94 2.36
CA ARG A 109 14.66 -0.41 1.02
C ARG A 109 13.53 0.45 0.44
N HIS A 110 12.29 0.05 0.69
CA HIS A 110 11.10 0.72 0.17
C HIS A 110 10.75 2.03 0.91
N CYS A 111 11.24 2.23 2.14
CA CYS A 111 11.17 3.55 2.81
C CYS A 111 12.23 4.54 2.32
N SER A 112 13.33 4.05 1.73
CA SER A 112 14.46 4.88 1.30
C SER A 112 14.40 5.40 -0.15
N GLU A 113 13.32 5.13 -0.90
CA GLU A 113 13.13 5.69 -2.24
C GLU A 113 12.67 7.16 -2.16
N ILE A 114 13.62 8.04 -1.87
CA ILE A 114 13.41 9.48 -1.82
C ILE A 114 13.42 10.03 -3.24
N ARG A 115 12.24 10.35 -3.80
CA ARG A 115 12.12 11.21 -4.99
C ARG A 115 11.81 12.63 -4.54
N GLN A 116 12.84 13.40 -4.16
CA GLN A 116 12.66 14.83 -3.89
C GLN A 116 12.33 15.56 -5.18
N ASN A 117 11.04 15.78 -5.44
CA ASN A 117 10.61 16.68 -6.51
C ASN A 117 10.59 18.11 -5.95
N LYS A 118 11.61 18.91 -6.29
CA LYS A 118 11.82 20.25 -5.71
C LYS A 118 10.87 21.33 -6.24
N ASN A 119 10.10 21.07 -7.28
CA ASN A 119 9.19 22.06 -7.86
C ASN A 119 7.78 21.88 -7.30
N ARG A 120 7.29 22.86 -6.52
CA ARG A 120 5.90 22.89 -6.05
C ARG A 120 4.94 22.89 -7.25
N VAL A 121 3.99 21.98 -7.25
CA VAL A 121 2.90 21.99 -8.24
C VAL A 121 1.95 23.15 -7.91
N LYS A 122 1.33 23.76 -8.93
CA LYS A 122 0.29 24.78 -8.71
C LYS A 122 -0.84 24.21 -7.85
N GLN A 123 -1.30 24.98 -6.87
CA GLN A 123 -2.40 24.61 -5.98
C GLN A 123 -3.64 24.14 -6.77
N GLY A 124 -4.30 23.11 -6.26
CA GLY A 124 -5.50 22.52 -6.87
C GLY A 124 -5.22 21.55 -8.04
N ARG A 125 -3.97 21.43 -8.52
CA ARG A 125 -3.64 20.37 -9.50
C ARG A 125 -3.59 19.01 -8.82
N ILE A 126 -4.10 17.99 -9.50
CA ILE A 126 -4.03 16.61 -9.02
C ILE A 126 -2.56 16.15 -8.96
N VAL A 127 -2.21 15.53 -7.83
CA VAL A 127 -0.91 14.90 -7.57
C VAL A 127 -1.13 13.49 -7.04
N ALA A 128 -0.29 12.56 -7.49
CA ALA A 128 -0.29 11.19 -7.01
C ALA A 128 0.41 11.07 -5.64
N VAL A 129 -0.15 10.28 -4.73
CA VAL A 129 0.41 10.04 -3.40
C VAL A 129 0.51 8.55 -3.16
N THR A 130 1.71 8.06 -2.83
CA THR A 130 1.91 6.66 -2.45
C THR A 130 1.84 6.55 -0.94
N VAL A 131 0.90 5.78 -0.39
CA VAL A 131 0.77 5.53 1.04
C VAL A 131 1.26 4.12 1.37
N LYS A 132 2.24 4.04 2.27
CA LYS A 132 2.79 2.79 2.80
C LYS A 132 2.32 2.63 4.24
N CYS A 133 1.57 1.58 4.52
CA CYS A 133 1.09 1.28 5.87
C CYS A 133 1.93 0.17 6.47
N PHE A 134 2.38 0.37 7.71
CA PHE A 134 3.15 -0.61 8.46
C PHE A 134 2.36 -1.09 9.68
N ASN A 135 2.89 -2.13 10.34
CA ASN A 135 2.47 -2.65 11.63
C ASN A 135 0.94 -2.71 11.84
N GLN A 136 0.44 -2.18 12.97
CA GLN A 136 -0.97 -2.19 13.30
C GLN A 136 -1.81 -1.38 12.31
N VAL A 137 -1.27 -0.35 11.64
CA VAL A 137 -2.05 0.40 10.62
C VAL A 137 -2.41 -0.50 9.45
N ALA A 138 -1.46 -1.32 8.98
CA ALA A 138 -1.74 -2.31 7.93
C ALA A 138 -2.72 -3.41 8.41
N ALA A 139 -2.75 -3.71 9.70
CA ALA A 139 -3.67 -4.70 10.26
C ALA A 139 -5.10 -4.16 10.44
N ASP A 140 -5.23 -2.92 10.93
CA ASP A 140 -6.51 -2.26 11.21
C ASP A 140 -7.28 -1.97 9.92
N LEU A 141 -6.57 -1.53 8.87
CA LEU A 141 -7.20 -1.05 7.62
C LEU A 141 -7.12 -2.06 6.48
N GLY A 142 -6.30 -3.10 6.64
CA GLY A 142 -5.84 -3.87 5.50
C GLY A 142 -6.93 -4.65 4.78
N ASN A 143 -7.88 -5.22 5.52
CA ASN A 143 -8.93 -6.02 4.91
C ASN A 143 -9.91 -5.15 4.12
N GLN A 144 -10.41 -4.06 4.73
CA GLN A 144 -11.37 -3.16 4.10
C GLN A 144 -10.80 -2.51 2.83
N LEU A 145 -9.54 -2.08 2.86
CA LEU A 145 -8.88 -1.49 1.69
C LEU A 145 -8.73 -2.51 0.56
N LEU A 146 -8.32 -3.74 0.86
CA LEU A 146 -8.16 -4.80 -0.13
C LEU A 146 -9.49 -5.27 -0.73
N GLU A 147 -10.56 -5.34 0.06
CA GLU A 147 -11.90 -5.71 -0.42
C GLU A 147 -12.45 -4.64 -1.38
N THR A 148 -12.25 -3.36 -1.07
CA THR A 148 -12.66 -2.24 -1.93
C THR A 148 -11.81 -2.17 -3.21
N GLY A 149 -10.56 -2.59 -3.10
CA GLY A 149 -9.57 -2.59 -4.15
C GLY A 149 -8.61 -1.42 -4.05
N VAL A 150 -7.33 -1.73 -4.16
CA VAL A 150 -6.22 -0.77 -4.04
C VAL A 150 -5.49 -0.66 -5.37
N VAL A 151 -4.96 0.53 -5.67
CA VAL A 151 -4.12 0.74 -6.86
C VAL A 151 -2.65 0.75 -6.43
N MET A 152 -1.79 0.05 -7.16
CA MET A 152 -0.34 0.09 -6.92
C MET A 152 0.44 -0.18 -8.21
N GLU A 153 1.75 0.05 -8.18
CA GLU A 153 2.62 -0.27 -9.31
C GLU A 153 2.77 -1.79 -9.50
N ILE A 154 2.69 -2.26 -10.74
CA ILE A 154 2.82 -3.68 -11.08
C ILE A 154 4.15 -4.25 -10.60
N LYS A 155 5.25 -3.48 -10.73
CA LYS A 155 6.59 -3.90 -10.27
C LYS A 155 6.62 -4.17 -8.75
N ASP A 156 5.87 -3.39 -7.97
CA ASP A 156 5.89 -3.45 -6.52
C ASP A 156 5.06 -4.65 -6.05
N PHE A 157 3.91 -4.89 -6.70
CA PHE A 157 3.15 -6.11 -6.47
C PHE A 157 3.91 -7.36 -6.93
N LEU A 158 4.65 -7.30 -8.04
CA LEU A 158 5.47 -8.40 -8.53
C LEU A 158 6.60 -8.76 -7.55
N ASP A 159 7.27 -7.78 -6.93
CA ASP A 159 8.27 -8.07 -5.87
C ASP A 159 7.60 -8.69 -4.64
N PHE A 160 6.42 -8.19 -4.24
CA PHE A 160 5.62 -8.82 -3.18
C PHE A 160 5.29 -10.28 -3.51
N TRP A 161 4.71 -10.53 -4.69
CA TRP A 161 4.29 -11.87 -5.12
C TRP A 161 5.49 -12.80 -5.29
N THR A 162 6.63 -12.32 -5.79
CA THR A 162 7.83 -13.17 -5.93
C THR A 162 8.37 -13.62 -4.57
N ARG A 163 8.24 -12.77 -3.53
CA ARG A 163 8.71 -13.10 -2.18
C ARG A 163 7.74 -13.96 -1.39
N GLN A 164 6.44 -13.75 -1.56
CA GLN A 164 5.39 -14.39 -0.75
C GLN A 164 4.59 -15.46 -1.52
N GLY A 165 4.69 -15.49 -2.84
CA GLY A 165 3.87 -16.28 -3.77
C GLY A 165 3.96 -17.77 -3.49
N SER A 166 5.15 -18.31 -3.23
CA SER A 166 5.31 -19.72 -2.87
C SER A 166 4.52 -20.16 -1.63
N ILE A 167 4.17 -19.23 -0.73
CA ILE A 167 3.32 -19.50 0.43
C ILE A 167 1.84 -19.31 0.08
N LEU A 168 1.53 -18.28 -0.71
CA LEU A 168 0.16 -17.99 -1.16
C LEU A 168 -0.37 -19.09 -2.11
N GLU A 169 0.48 -19.60 -3.00
CA GLU A 169 0.17 -20.63 -4.00
C GLU A 169 -0.19 -21.98 -3.38
N LYS A 170 0.29 -22.28 -2.16
CA LYS A 170 0.06 -23.58 -1.49
C LYS A 170 -1.41 -23.87 -1.20
N ASP A 171 -2.22 -22.83 -1.01
CA ASP A 171 -3.64 -22.97 -0.74
C ASP A 171 -4.48 -22.86 -2.03
N ASN A 172 -3.81 -22.87 -3.19
CA ASN A 172 -4.42 -22.75 -4.52
C ASN A 172 -5.45 -21.61 -4.61
N PRO A 173 -5.03 -20.35 -4.42
CA PRO A 173 -5.94 -19.22 -4.40
C PRO A 173 -6.58 -19.05 -5.78
N GLU A 174 -7.81 -18.57 -5.81
CA GLU A 174 -8.41 -18.20 -7.09
C GLU A 174 -7.84 -16.86 -7.52
N VAL A 175 -7.23 -16.81 -8.70
CA VAL A 175 -6.66 -15.58 -9.25
C VAL A 175 -7.32 -15.27 -10.59
N GLN A 176 -7.73 -14.02 -10.74
CA GLN A 176 -8.21 -13.47 -12.01
C GLN A 176 -7.39 -12.25 -12.37
N ILE A 177 -6.98 -12.16 -13.64
CA ILE A 177 -6.38 -10.96 -14.23
C ILE A 177 -7.24 -10.55 -15.41
N ASN A 178 -7.72 -9.30 -15.42
CA ASN A 178 -8.63 -8.74 -16.42
C ASN A 178 -9.82 -9.70 -16.69
N HIS A 179 -10.45 -10.16 -15.60
CA HIS A 179 -11.56 -11.13 -15.59
C HIS A 179 -11.23 -12.53 -16.16
N THR A 180 -9.97 -12.83 -16.46
CA THR A 180 -9.53 -14.16 -16.90
C THR A 180 -8.92 -14.92 -15.73
N LYS A 181 -9.48 -16.09 -15.40
CA LYS A 181 -8.93 -16.96 -14.37
C LYS A 181 -7.56 -17.48 -14.82
N ILE A 182 -6.56 -17.36 -13.95
CA ILE A 182 -5.21 -17.87 -14.18
C ILE A 182 -4.76 -18.72 -12.99
N HIS A 183 -3.80 -19.60 -13.22
CA HIS A 183 -3.19 -20.36 -12.13
C HIS A 183 -2.27 -19.44 -11.31
N ALA A 184 -2.24 -19.62 -9.99
CA ALA A 184 -1.46 -18.76 -9.09
C ALA A 184 0.04 -18.74 -9.44
N GLY A 185 0.59 -19.86 -9.90
CA GLY A 185 1.98 -19.96 -10.36
C GLY A 185 2.29 -19.15 -11.63
N ASP A 186 1.27 -18.77 -12.42
CA ASP A 186 1.45 -18.00 -13.66
C ASP A 186 1.39 -16.49 -13.43
N VAL A 187 1.04 -16.04 -12.21
CA VAL A 187 0.88 -14.62 -11.87
C VAL A 187 2.16 -13.83 -12.14
N ALA A 188 3.30 -14.31 -11.65
CA ALA A 188 4.58 -13.62 -11.82
C ALA A 188 4.96 -13.49 -13.31
N ALA A 189 4.80 -14.57 -14.08
CA ALA A 189 5.06 -14.58 -15.51
C ALA A 189 4.14 -13.58 -16.25
N THR A 190 2.84 -13.60 -15.93
CA THR A 190 1.84 -12.73 -16.57
C THR A 190 2.09 -11.26 -16.27
N LEU A 191 2.40 -10.92 -15.01
CA LEU A 191 2.65 -9.54 -14.60
C LEU A 191 4.00 -9.01 -15.06
N SER A 192 5.02 -9.86 -15.23
CA SER A 192 6.35 -9.46 -15.71
C SER A 192 6.34 -8.83 -17.12
N GLN A 193 5.30 -9.11 -17.90
CA GLN A 193 5.10 -8.58 -19.25
C GLN A 193 4.33 -7.25 -19.27
N LYS A 194 3.93 -6.74 -18.11
CA LYS A 194 3.07 -5.56 -17.97
C LYS A 194 3.78 -4.45 -17.20
N THR A 195 3.41 -3.21 -17.49
CA THR A 195 3.98 -2.02 -16.86
C THR A 195 2.87 -1.03 -16.47
N GLY A 196 3.20 -0.12 -15.55
CA GLY A 196 2.25 0.83 -14.99
C GLY A 196 1.58 0.32 -13.72
N THR A 197 0.36 0.75 -13.51
CA THR A 197 -0.40 0.53 -12.28
C THR A 197 -1.43 -0.57 -12.46
N MET A 198 -1.76 -1.25 -11.37
CA MET A 198 -2.80 -2.27 -11.33
C MET A 198 -3.76 -2.01 -10.18
N ARG A 199 -5.03 -2.33 -10.39
CA ARG A 199 -6.03 -2.42 -9.33
C ARG A 199 -6.04 -3.84 -8.80
N ILE A 200 -5.98 -4.00 -7.49
CA ILE A 200 -5.95 -5.30 -6.81
C ILE A 200 -7.08 -5.35 -5.80
N GLN A 201 -7.96 -6.32 -5.97
CA GLN A 201 -8.99 -6.68 -5.01
C GLN A 201 -8.66 -8.04 -4.42
N ILE A 202 -8.73 -8.15 -3.11
CA ILE A 202 -8.47 -9.42 -2.43
C ILE A 202 -9.61 -9.70 -1.46
N HIS A 203 -10.22 -10.86 -1.64
CA HIS A 203 -11.24 -11.39 -0.77
C HIS A 203 -10.70 -12.60 -0.03
N ALA A 204 -11.13 -12.75 1.22
CA ALA A 204 -10.96 -14.02 1.88
C ALA A 204 -12.03 -14.99 1.39
N ALA A 205 -11.64 -16.23 1.11
CA ALA A 205 -12.57 -17.32 0.92
C ALA A 205 -13.43 -17.44 2.19
N ASP A 206 -14.73 -17.52 2.02
CA ASP A 206 -15.64 -17.82 3.11
C ASP A 206 -15.23 -19.15 3.75
N ALA A 207 -15.38 -19.27 5.07
CA ALA A 207 -15.09 -20.51 5.81
C ALA A 207 -15.94 -21.71 5.32
N GLN A 208 -16.91 -21.45 4.45
CA GLN A 208 -17.73 -22.41 3.74
C GLN A 208 -17.49 -22.20 2.26
N GLY A 209 -16.56 -22.96 1.67
CA GLY A 209 -16.29 -22.89 0.24
C GLY A 209 -17.57 -23.03 -0.58
N ARG A 210 -18.02 -21.92 -1.16
CA ARG A 210 -18.96 -21.83 -2.27
C ARG A 210 -18.65 -20.58 -3.09
#